data_AF-A0A660MG47-F1
#
_entry.id   AF-A0A660MG47-F1
#
_cell.length_a   1.000
_cell.length_b   1.000
_cell.length_c   1.000
_cell.angle_alpha   90.00
_cell.angle_beta   90.00
_cell.angle_gamma   90.00
#
_symmetry.space_group_name_H-M   'P 1'
#
loop_
_entity.id
_entity.type
_entity.pdbx_description
1 polymer ?
#
loop_
_entity_poly.entity_id
_entity_poly.type
_entity_poly.pdbx_seq_one_letter_code
_entity_poly.pdbx_strand_id
1 'polypeptide(L)' 'VRVSNVEPGLCGGTEFSNVRYHGDSAKAAALYANVDYLTPEDIAETVLWIAERPAHMNINRIEIMPVAQASGGLAVKKKN' A
#
# COMPACT_ATOMS: atom_id res chain seq x y z
N VAL A 1 -16.94 -11.90 -16.65
CA VAL A 1 -16.46 -10.71 -15.91
C VAL A 1 -15.69 -11.21 -14.69
N ARG A 2 -14.54 -10.61 -14.40
CA ARG A 2 -13.68 -10.93 -13.25
C ARG A 2 -13.70 -9.78 -12.25
N VAL A 3 -13.43 -10.07 -10.98
CA VAL A 3 -13.41 -9.08 -9.90
C VAL A 3 -12.22 -9.36 -8.98
N SER A 4 -11.41 -8.34 -8.71
CA SER A 4 -10.21 -8.42 -7.89
C SER A 4 -10.12 -7.24 -6.92
N ASN A 5 -9.76 -7.51 -5.67
CA ASN A 5 -9.39 -6.48 -4.70
C ASN A 5 -7.86 -6.42 -4.55
N VAL A 6 -7.27 -5.25 -4.78
CA VAL A 6 -5.83 -5.00 -4.56
C VAL A 6 -5.70 -4.19 -3.28
N GLU A 7 -4.93 -4.70 -2.33
CA GLU A 7 -4.79 -4.13 -0.98
C GLU A 7 -3.32 -3.76 -0.69
N PRO A 8 -2.85 -2.58 -1.16
CA PRO A 8 -1.49 -2.13 -0.90
C PRO A 8 -1.29 -1.62 0.53
N GLY A 9 -0.08 -1.81 1.04
CA GLY A 9 0.43 -1.22 2.27
C GLY A 9 0.98 0.19 2.10
N LEU A 10 2.13 0.44 2.73
CA LEU A 10 2.87 1.69 2.68
C LEU A 10 3.39 1.90 1.25
N CYS A 11 2.71 2.78 0.53
CA CYS A 11 3.06 3.19 -0.83
C CYS A 11 3.42 4.68 -0.84
N GLY A 12 4.65 4.98 -1.27
CA GLY A 12 5.20 6.33 -1.43
C GLY A 12 5.22 6.74 -2.90
N GLY A 13 5.72 7.94 -3.20
CA GLY A 13 5.78 8.45 -4.58
C GLY A 13 4.43 8.83 -5.21
N THR A 14 3.37 8.86 -4.40
CA THR A 14 2.03 9.34 -4.80
C THR A 14 1.62 10.57 -3.99
N GLU A 15 0.48 11.15 -4.34
CA GLU A 15 -0.12 12.26 -3.58
C GLU A 15 -0.92 11.80 -2.35
N PHE A 16 -1.05 10.49 -2.10
CA PHE A 16 -1.94 9.95 -1.06
C PHE A 16 -1.74 10.61 0.30
N SER A 17 -0.50 10.66 0.78
CA SER A 17 -0.20 11.26 2.09
C SER A 17 -0.27 12.79 2.08
N ASN A 18 -0.03 13.45 0.94
CA ASN A 18 -0.23 14.89 0.82
C ASN A 18 -1.71 15.25 0.96
N VAL A 19 -2.60 14.49 0.30
CA VAL A 19 -4.05 14.64 0.44
C VAL A 19 -4.49 14.35 1.87
N ARG A 20 -4.00 13.24 2.45
CA ARG A 20 -4.29 12.85 3.84
C ARG A 20 -3.89 13.91 4.86
N TYR A 21 -2.78 14.60 4.64
CA TYR A 21 -2.28 15.65 5.53
C TYR A 21 -2.59 17.06 5.02
N HIS A 22 -3.59 17.22 4.14
CA HIS A 22 -4.13 18.51 3.70
C HIS A 22 -3.05 19.47 3.15
N GLY A 23 -2.08 18.95 2.40
CA GLY A 23 -0.98 19.72 1.81
C GLY A 23 0.25 19.88 2.70
N ASP A 24 0.26 19.36 3.94
CA ASP A 24 1.45 19.32 4.79
C ASP A 24 2.48 18.33 4.23
N SER A 25 3.31 18.84 3.32
CA SER A 25 4.32 18.08 2.59
C SER A 25 5.43 17.57 3.50
N ALA A 26 5.74 18.29 4.59
CA ALA A 26 6.77 17.87 5.53
C ALA A 26 6.32 16.63 6.31
N LYS A 27 5.06 16.62 6.78
CA LYS A 27 4.47 15.47 7.46
C LYS A 27 4.28 14.28 6.53
N ALA A 28 3.89 14.52 5.27
CA ALA A 28 3.81 13.47 4.26
C ALA A 28 5.18 12.84 3.98
N ALA A 29 6.21 13.65 3.75
CA ALA A 29 7.57 13.17 3.50
C ALA A 29 8.14 12.39 4.70
N ALA A 30 7.87 12.84 5.93
CA ALA A 30 8.35 12.17 7.15
C ALA A 30 7.83 10.73 7.29
N LEU A 31 6.65 10.41 6.77
CA LEU A 31 6.08 9.05 6.82
C LEU A 31 6.91 8.03 6.02
N TYR A 32 7.59 8.49 4.97
CA TYR A 32 8.33 7.66 4.02
C TYR A 32 9.86 7.77 4.20
N ALA A 33 10.32 8.52 5.20
CA ALA A 33 11.74 8.74 5.42
C ALA A 33 12.43 7.46 5.95
N ASN A 34 13.62 7.16 5.40
CA ASN A 34 14.49 6.07 5.85
C ASN A 34 13.83 4.67 5.84
N VAL A 35 12.93 4.42 4.90
CA VAL A 35 12.29 3.11 4.72
C VAL A 35 12.05 2.84 3.24
N ASP A 36 12.30 1.61 2.81
CA ASP A 36 11.90 1.17 1.47
C ASP A 36 10.38 0.89 1.48
N TYR A 37 9.65 1.60 0.62
CA TYR A 37 8.19 1.53 0.47
C TYR A 37 7.82 1.05 -0.94
N LEU A 38 6.54 0.67 -1.13
CA LEU A 38 6.04 0.37 -2.48
C LEU A 38 5.94 1.64 -3.32
N THR A 39 6.21 1.56 -4.61
CA THR A 39 6.08 2.68 -5.55
C THR A 39 4.78 2.60 -6.35
N PRO A 40 4.39 3.67 -7.07
CA PRO A 40 3.26 3.60 -8.01
C PRO A 40 3.44 2.51 -9.06
N GLU A 41 4.68 2.29 -9.51
CA GLU A 41 5.04 1.29 -10.52
C GLU A 41 4.81 -0.14 -10.01
N ASP A 42 5.16 -0.45 -8.76
CA ASP A 42 4.90 -1.77 -8.17
C ASP A 42 3.40 -2.13 -8.19
N ILE A 43 2.55 -1.14 -7.90
CA ILE A 43 1.09 -1.32 -7.90
C ILE A 43 0.54 -1.41 -9.32
N ALA A 44 1.06 -0.59 -10.24
CA ALA A 44 0.67 -0.63 -11.65
C ALA A 44 1.03 -1.99 -12.29
N GLU A 45 2.24 -2.50 -12.02
CA GLU A 45 2.67 -3.82 -12.48
C GLU A 45 1.78 -4.93 -11.91
N THR A 46 1.45 -4.86 -10.62
CA THR A 46 0.53 -5.80 -9.99
C THR A 46 -0.84 -5.81 -10.68
N VAL A 47 -1.42 -4.63 -10.94
CA VAL A 47 -2.72 -4.50 -11.61
C VAL A 47 -2.65 -5.06 -13.03
N LEU A 48 -1.59 -4.74 -13.78
CA LEU A 48 -1.37 -5.28 -15.13
C LEU A 48 -1.27 -6.80 -15.11
N TRP A 49 -0.48 -7.36 -14.19
CA TRP A 49 -0.33 -8.80 -14.02
C TRP A 49 -1.67 -9.50 -13.76
N ILE A 50 -2.52 -8.92 -12.89
CA ILE A 50 -3.88 -9.42 -12.64
C ILE A 50 -4.73 -9.37 -13.91
N ALA A 51 -4.69 -8.25 -14.64
CA ALA A 51 -5.47 -8.05 -15.85
C ALA A 51 -5.09 -9.05 -16.95
N GLU A 52 -3.81 -9.43 -17.05
CA GLU A 52 -3.28 -10.35 -18.06
C GLU A 52 -3.49 -11.84 -17.74
N ARG A 53 -4.06 -12.18 -16.57
CA ARG A 53 -4.32 -13.60 -16.24
C ARG A 53 -5.28 -14.23 -17.27
N PRO A 54 -5.17 -15.54 -17.56
CA PRO A 54 -6.11 -16.24 -18.44
C PRO A 54 -7.57 -16.03 -18.03
N ALA A 55 -8.50 -16.08 -19.00
CA ALA A 55 -9.91 -15.75 -18.76
C ALA A 55 -10.59 -16.62 -17.67
N HIS A 56 -10.10 -17.84 -17.44
CA HIS A 56 -10.60 -18.77 -16.42
C HIS A 56 -9.99 -18.55 -15.02
N MET A 57 -9.06 -17.61 -14.88
CA MET A 57 -8.36 -17.31 -13.62
C MET A 57 -8.84 -15.97 -13.05
N ASN A 58 -9.27 -15.98 -11.79
CA ASN A 58 -9.67 -14.80 -11.02
C ASN A 58 -8.86 -14.71 -9.73
N ILE A 59 -8.17 -13.59 -9.52
CA ILE A 59 -7.56 -13.28 -8.23
C ILE A 59 -8.61 -12.57 -7.39
N ASN A 60 -9.14 -13.24 -6.36
CA ASN A 60 -10.16 -12.63 -5.51
C ASN A 60 -9.59 -11.44 -4.73
N ARG A 61 -8.38 -11.60 -4.20
CA ARG A 61 -7.68 -10.62 -3.39
C ARG A 61 -6.18 -10.79 -3.48
N ILE A 62 -5.45 -9.70 -3.47
CA ILE A 62 -4.01 -9.67 -3.22
C ILE A 62 -3.69 -8.55 -2.23
N GLU A 63 -3.00 -8.89 -1.14
CA GLU A 63 -2.48 -7.95 -0.15
C GLU A 63 -0.97 -7.87 -0.32
N ILE A 64 -0.43 -6.66 -0.45
CA ILE A 64 1.00 -6.44 -0.72
C ILE A 64 1.50 -5.32 0.17
N MET A 65 2.60 -5.57 0.87
CA MET A 65 3.28 -4.61 1.74
C MET A 65 4.74 -4.49 1.27
N PRO A 66 5.41 -3.35 1.47
CA PRO A 66 6.87 -3.34 1.39
C PRO A 66 7.42 -4.26 2.48
N VAL A 67 8.57 -4.90 2.24
CA VAL A 67 9.17 -5.87 3.18
C VAL A 67 9.42 -5.25 4.56
N ALA A 68 9.69 -3.95 4.62
CA ALA A 68 9.90 -3.21 5.86
C ALA A 68 8.63 -3.05 6.73
N GLN A 69 7.44 -3.31 6.19
CA GLN A 69 6.17 -3.15 6.91
C GLN A 69 5.60 -4.51 7.36
N ALA A 70 5.36 -4.62 8.66
CA ALA A 70 4.60 -5.71 9.28
C ALA A 70 3.57 -5.16 10.27
N SER A 71 2.65 -6.01 10.72
CA SER A 71 1.65 -5.64 11.74
C SER A 71 2.30 -5.35 13.10
N GLY A 72 1.94 -4.23 13.72
CA GLY A 72 2.52 -3.77 14.99
C GLY A 72 2.01 -4.48 16.26
N GLY A 73 1.09 -5.44 16.14
CA GLY A 73 0.47 -6.12 17.28
C GLY A 73 -0.53 -5.26 18.07
N LEU A 74 -0.98 -5.76 19.24
CA LEU A 74 -2.00 -5.09 20.05
C LEU A 74 -1.37 -4.03 20.97
N ALA A 75 -1.90 -2.81 20.94
CA ALA A 75 -1.53 -1.76 21.88
C ALA A 75 -2.18 -2.01 23.26
N VAL A 76 -1.39 -1.92 24.33
CA VAL A 76 -1.86 -2.04 25.73
C VAL A 76 -1.66 -0.71 26.44
N LYS A 77 -2.77 0.03 26.68
CA LYS A 77 -2.74 1.26 27.46
C LYS A 77 -2.60 0.94 28.95
N LYS A 78 -1.50 1.37 29.56
CA LYS A 78 -1.29 1.27 31.01
C LYS A 78 -2.05 2.39 31.72
N LYS A 79 -2.56 2.11 32.93
CA LYS A 79 -3.24 3.08 33.79
C LYS A 79 -2.20 3.93 34.54
N ASN A 80 -1.65 4.95 33.90
CA ASN A 80 -1.00 6.07 34.59
C ASN A 80 -1.66 7.37 34.11
#